data_AF-A0AAV6YKG2-F1
#
_entry.id   AF-A0AAV6YKG2-F1
#
_cell.length_a   1.000
_cell.length_b   1.000
_cell.length_c   1.000
_cell.angle_alpha   90.00
_cell.angle_beta   90.00
_cell.angle_gamma   90.00
#
_symmetry.space_group_name_H-M   'P 1'
#
loop_
_entity.id
_entity.type
_entity.pdbx_description
1 polymer ?
#
loop_
_entity_poly.entity_id
_entity_poly.type
_entity_poly.pdbx_seq_one_letter_code
_entity_poly.pdbx_strand_id
1 'polypeptide(L)'
;LFNERVNLIGHWYDLWTDKQRKQFLHAILTRSSRSQLKFVQDWFTEEVPVTKVDFTTILPRILSLYILSFLNPHDLCSAAQVCWHWKFLAEQDCLWMPKCTKFGWFLPYTPADNEYSAWKRHYISCACSLDYLTPREAAETYGTLNEKKENKEEQEEKLQEKWLRRMLHERLALEKRKKPYSKDILLSQCKKGYFF
;
A
#
# COMPACT_ATOMS: atom_id res chain seq x y z
N LEU A 1 -3.54 -3.56 -57.57
CA LEU A 1 -4.85 -3.79 -56.92
C LEU A 1 -4.80 -3.88 -55.38
N PHE A 2 -4.21 -4.91 -54.76
CA PHE A 2 -4.25 -5.04 -53.28
C PHE A 2 -3.67 -3.82 -52.55
N ASN A 3 -2.44 -3.42 -52.87
CA ASN A 3 -1.79 -2.25 -52.26
C ASN A 3 -2.58 -0.95 -52.52
N GLU A 4 -3.21 -0.79 -53.67
CA GLU A 4 -4.06 0.37 -53.96
C GLU A 4 -5.30 0.40 -53.05
N ARG A 5 -5.91 -0.76 -52.79
CA ARG A 5 -7.05 -0.86 -51.86
C ARG A 5 -6.62 -0.64 -50.42
N VAL A 6 -5.47 -1.15 -50.02
CA VAL A 6 -4.88 -0.89 -48.69
C VAL A 6 -4.63 0.60 -48.51
N ASN A 7 -4.01 1.26 -49.49
CA ASN A 7 -3.75 2.71 -49.45
C ASN A 7 -5.04 3.53 -49.38
N LEU A 8 -6.07 3.14 -50.15
CA LEU A 8 -7.37 3.81 -50.10
C LEU A 8 -8.03 3.67 -48.73
N ILE A 9 -8.03 2.46 -48.16
CA ILE A 9 -8.56 2.22 -46.81
C ILE A 9 -7.77 3.03 -45.78
N GLY A 10 -6.44 3.07 -45.89
CA GLY A 10 -5.57 3.86 -45.02
C GLY A 10 -5.93 5.34 -45.05
N HIS A 11 -6.10 5.91 -46.24
CA HIS A 11 -6.53 7.31 -46.40
C HIS A 11 -7.86 7.60 -45.70
N TRP A 12 -8.87 6.75 -45.87
CA TRP A 12 -10.16 6.91 -45.18
C TRP A 12 -10.04 6.71 -43.67
N TYR A 13 -9.23 5.74 -43.25
CA TYR A 13 -9.00 5.45 -41.84
C TYR A 13 -8.43 6.67 -41.10
N ASP A 14 -7.51 7.40 -41.73
CA ASP A 14 -6.93 8.62 -41.17
C ASP A 14 -7.97 9.75 -41.01
N LEU A 15 -8.97 9.80 -41.88
CA LEU A 15 -10.06 10.79 -41.82
C LEU A 15 -11.17 10.42 -40.83
N TRP A 16 -11.24 9.16 -40.39
CA TRP A 16 -12.29 8.70 -39.47
C TRP A 16 -12.06 9.11 -38.02
N THR A 17 -13.16 9.29 -37.28
CA THR A 17 -13.14 9.48 -35.83
C THR A 17 -12.68 8.21 -35.10
N ASP A 18 -12.19 8.35 -33.86
CA ASP A 18 -11.78 7.20 -33.02
C ASP A 18 -12.89 6.14 -32.88
N LYS A 19 -14.15 6.57 -32.73
CA LYS A 19 -15.31 5.67 -32.68
C LYS A 19 -15.44 4.85 -33.98
N GLN A 20 -15.33 5.50 -35.14
CA GLN A 20 -15.43 4.84 -36.44
C GLN A 20 -14.25 3.90 -36.69
N ARG A 21 -13.03 4.29 -36.30
CA ARG A 21 -11.84 3.42 -36.39
C ARG A 21 -12.02 2.15 -35.57
N LYS A 22 -12.50 2.25 -34.32
CA LYS A 22 -12.81 1.10 -33.46
C LYS A 22 -13.89 0.21 -34.06
N GLN A 23 -14.95 0.79 -34.63
CA GLN A 23 -16.01 0.04 -35.31
C GLN A 23 -15.47 -0.71 -36.54
N PHE A 24 -14.61 -0.08 -37.35
CA PHE A 24 -13.98 -0.71 -38.49
C PHE A 24 -13.07 -1.87 -38.08
N LEU A 25 -12.19 -1.66 -37.09
CA LEU A 25 -11.33 -2.73 -36.55
C LEU A 25 -12.15 -3.91 -36.06
N HIS A 26 -13.23 -3.67 -35.31
CA HIS A 26 -14.14 -4.72 -34.87
C HIS A 26 -14.77 -5.47 -36.06
N ALA A 27 -15.20 -4.77 -37.10
CA ALA A 27 -15.76 -5.38 -38.31
C ALA A 27 -14.74 -6.25 -39.08
N ILE A 28 -13.46 -5.87 -39.11
CA ILE A 28 -12.41 -6.68 -39.74
C ILE A 28 -12.07 -7.90 -38.89
N LEU A 29 -11.88 -7.72 -37.59
CA LEU A 29 -11.51 -8.82 -36.68
C LEU A 29 -12.61 -9.87 -36.58
N THR A 30 -13.89 -9.47 -36.53
CA THR A 30 -15.03 -10.42 -36.51
C THR A 30 -15.14 -11.28 -37.77
N ARG A 31 -14.58 -10.83 -38.89
CA ARG A 31 -14.56 -11.57 -40.17
C ARG A 31 -13.29 -12.41 -40.36
N SER A 32 -12.33 -12.28 -39.44
CA SER A 32 -11.02 -12.94 -39.53
C SER A 32 -11.10 -14.38 -39.02
N SER A 33 -10.26 -15.25 -39.58
CA SER A 33 -10.12 -16.63 -39.12
C SER A 33 -9.39 -16.71 -37.77
N ARG A 34 -9.46 -17.87 -37.12
CA ARG A 34 -8.76 -18.11 -35.84
C ARG A 34 -7.23 -17.95 -35.95
N SER A 35 -6.64 -18.34 -37.08
CA SER A 35 -5.21 -18.17 -37.33
C SER A 35 -4.83 -16.70 -37.53
N GLN A 36 -5.67 -15.92 -38.23
CA GLN A 36 -5.48 -14.48 -38.39
C GLN A 36 -5.63 -13.71 -37.08
N LEU A 37 -6.62 -14.08 -36.25
CA LEU A 37 -6.76 -13.50 -34.91
C LEU A 37 -5.56 -13.81 -34.01
N LYS A 38 -5.00 -15.02 -34.12
CA LYS A 38 -3.76 -15.37 -33.41
C LYS A 38 -2.57 -14.56 -33.90
N PHE A 39 -2.41 -14.39 -35.20
CA PHE A 39 -1.39 -13.51 -35.77
C PHE A 39 -1.49 -12.07 -35.21
N VAL A 40 -2.71 -11.51 -35.15
CA VAL A 40 -2.95 -10.17 -34.59
C VAL A 40 -2.60 -10.13 -33.09
N GLN A 41 -2.96 -11.15 -32.32
CA GLN A 41 -2.59 -11.26 -30.89
C GLN A 41 -1.07 -11.29 -30.69
N ASP A 42 -0.36 -12.11 -31.46
CA ASP A 42 1.08 -12.26 -31.35
C ASP A 42 1.78 -10.93 -31.73
N TRP A 43 1.34 -10.27 -32.81
CA TRP A 43 1.82 -8.94 -33.21
C TRP A 43 1.59 -7.88 -32.12
N PHE A 44 0.40 -7.83 -31.50
CA PHE A 44 0.13 -6.90 -30.39
C PHE A 44 1.04 -7.16 -29.18
N THR A 45 1.38 -8.42 -28.91
CA THR A 45 2.26 -8.78 -27.79
C THR A 45 3.68 -8.27 -28.00
N GLU A 46 4.14 -8.21 -29.24
CA GLU A 46 5.46 -7.68 -29.62
C GLU A 46 5.49 -6.14 -29.67
N GLU A 47 4.49 -5.52 -30.29
CA GLU A 47 4.48 -4.07 -30.58
C GLU A 47 3.92 -3.22 -29.44
N VAL A 48 3.02 -3.77 -28.63
CA VAL A 48 2.49 -3.12 -27.44
C VAL A 48 3.09 -3.82 -26.23
N PRO A 49 4.33 -3.46 -25.82
CA PRO A 49 4.94 -4.07 -24.66
C PRO A 49 3.99 -3.91 -23.48
N VAL A 50 3.68 -5.01 -22.81
CA VAL A 50 2.92 -4.97 -21.56
C VAL A 50 3.82 -4.28 -20.53
N THR A 51 3.78 -2.95 -20.51
CA THR A 51 4.71 -2.10 -19.75
C THR A 51 4.60 -2.35 -18.24
N LYS A 52 3.48 -2.92 -17.78
CA LYS A 52 3.26 -3.34 -16.39
C LYS A 52 2.43 -4.61 -16.35
N VAL A 53 3.09 -5.74 -16.13
CA VAL A 53 2.43 -7.00 -15.77
C VAL A 53 2.24 -7.03 -14.26
N ASP A 54 1.05 -7.38 -13.80
CA ASP A 54 0.82 -7.68 -12.39
C ASP A 54 1.49 -9.02 -12.04
N PHE A 55 2.70 -8.95 -11.48
CA PHE A 55 3.48 -10.14 -11.12
C PHE A 55 2.73 -11.07 -10.16
N THR A 56 1.77 -10.56 -9.38
CA THR A 56 1.00 -11.37 -8.42
C THR A 56 -0.01 -12.31 -9.10
N THR A 57 -0.27 -12.12 -10.39
CA THR A 57 -1.14 -12.99 -11.20
C THR A 57 -0.35 -14.02 -12.01
N ILE A 58 0.95 -13.79 -12.21
CA ILE A 58 1.83 -14.64 -13.00
C ILE A 58 2.67 -15.56 -12.11
N LEU A 59 3.16 -15.05 -10.97
CA LEU A 59 4.01 -15.81 -10.06
C LEU A 59 3.17 -16.69 -9.12
N PRO A 60 3.69 -17.89 -8.74
CA PRO A 60 3.15 -18.64 -7.61
C PRO A 60 3.07 -17.78 -6.34
N ARG A 61 2.00 -17.96 -5.55
CA ARG A 61 1.70 -17.15 -4.35
C ARG A 61 2.90 -16.98 -3.41
N ILE A 62 3.71 -18.02 -3.23
CA ILE A 62 4.89 -17.99 -2.34
C ILE A 62 5.90 -16.91 -2.80
N LEU A 63 6.16 -16.80 -4.10
CA LEU A 63 7.10 -15.81 -4.64
C LEU A 63 6.52 -14.40 -4.54
N SER A 64 5.22 -14.23 -4.77
CA SER A 64 4.56 -12.94 -4.58
C SER A 64 4.66 -12.47 -3.13
N LEU A 65 4.40 -13.36 -2.16
CA LEU A 65 4.55 -13.06 -0.73
C LEU A 65 6.00 -12.76 -0.34
N TYR A 66 6.96 -13.47 -0.92
CA TYR A 66 8.38 -13.18 -0.71
C TYR A 66 8.74 -11.77 -1.17
N ILE A 67 8.30 -11.36 -2.37
CA ILE A 67 8.51 -9.98 -2.86
C ILE A 67 7.84 -8.96 -1.94
N LEU A 68 6.59 -9.20 -1.53
CA LEU A 68 5.86 -8.31 -0.62
C LEU A 68 6.50 -8.24 0.78
N SER A 69 7.22 -9.26 1.22
CA SER A 69 7.87 -9.28 2.54
C SER A 69 8.92 -8.17 2.72
N PHE A 70 9.54 -7.72 1.62
CA PHE A 70 10.51 -6.63 1.60
C PHE A 70 9.87 -5.24 1.80
N LEU A 71 8.56 -5.12 1.59
CA LEU A 71 7.86 -3.85 1.79
C LEU A 71 7.77 -3.50 3.27
N ASN A 72 7.87 -2.21 3.58
CA ASN A 72 7.59 -1.72 4.92
C ASN A 72 6.05 -1.74 5.17
N PRO A 73 5.59 -1.61 6.44
CA PRO A 73 4.16 -1.61 6.76
C PRO A 73 3.33 -0.60 5.98
N HIS A 74 3.88 0.59 5.72
CA HIS A 74 3.21 1.64 4.95
C HIS A 74 3.01 1.22 3.48
N ASP A 75 4.03 0.65 2.86
CA ASP A 75 4.01 0.21 1.47
C ASP A 75 3.13 -1.03 1.30
N LEU A 76 3.06 -1.92 2.30
CA LEU A 76 2.06 -3.00 2.35
C LEU A 76 0.63 -2.46 2.43
N CYS A 77 0.40 -1.43 3.24
CA CYS A 77 -0.90 -0.76 3.31
C CYS A 77 -1.28 -0.06 1.99
N SER A 78 -0.29 0.43 1.24
CA SER A 78 -0.49 1.01 -0.10
C SER A 78 -0.77 -0.09 -1.14
N ALA A 79 -0.01 -1.19 -1.09
CA ALA A 79 -0.22 -2.38 -1.91
C ALA A 79 -1.63 -2.95 -1.75
N ALA A 80 -2.15 -3.00 -0.51
CA ALA A 80 -3.51 -3.45 -0.24
C ALA A 80 -4.63 -2.59 -0.86
N GLN A 81 -4.32 -1.37 -1.33
CA GLN A 81 -5.28 -0.47 -1.98
C GLN A 81 -5.33 -0.63 -3.50
N VAL A 82 -4.48 -1.48 -4.09
CA VAL A 82 -4.44 -1.70 -5.55
C VAL A 82 -5.69 -2.42 -6.05
N CYS A 83 -5.99 -3.60 -5.49
CA CYS A 83 -7.19 -4.38 -5.77
C CYS A 83 -7.42 -5.46 -4.69
N TRP A 84 -8.53 -6.19 -4.75
CA TRP A 84 -8.86 -7.25 -3.78
C TRP A 84 -7.80 -8.35 -3.68
N HIS A 85 -7.23 -8.77 -4.81
CA HIS A 85 -6.16 -9.79 -4.83
C HIS A 85 -4.91 -9.30 -4.10
N TRP A 86 -4.51 -8.06 -4.37
CA TRP A 86 -3.39 -7.41 -3.67
C TRP A 86 -3.68 -7.19 -2.18
N LYS A 87 -4.91 -6.82 -1.82
CA LYS A 87 -5.34 -6.73 -0.41
C LYS A 87 -5.17 -8.07 0.28
N PHE A 88 -5.68 -9.14 -0.32
CA PHE A 88 -5.53 -10.48 0.24
C PHE A 88 -4.06 -10.83 0.47
N LEU A 89 -3.18 -10.63 -0.51
CA LEU A 89 -1.75 -10.93 -0.38
C LEU A 89 -1.04 -10.03 0.64
N ALA A 90 -1.27 -8.72 0.62
CA ALA A 90 -0.57 -7.76 1.47
C ALA A 90 -0.99 -7.83 2.94
N GLU A 91 -2.13 -8.42 3.25
CA GLU A 91 -2.63 -8.59 4.63
C GLU A 91 -2.30 -9.97 5.24
N GLN A 92 -1.55 -10.82 4.54
CA GLN A 92 -1.20 -12.15 5.05
C GLN A 92 -0.34 -12.08 6.31
N ASP A 93 -0.66 -12.91 7.29
CA ASP A 93 0.02 -12.92 8.59
C ASP A 93 1.51 -13.24 8.50
N CYS A 94 1.93 -14.03 7.50
CA CYS A 94 3.34 -14.28 7.24
C CYS A 94 4.14 -13.01 6.90
N LEU A 95 3.49 -11.93 6.45
CA LEU A 95 4.12 -10.64 6.21
C LEU A 95 4.18 -9.78 7.47
N TRP A 96 3.15 -9.85 8.32
CA TRP A 96 2.99 -8.98 9.49
C TRP A 96 3.59 -9.55 10.76
N MET A 97 3.54 -10.87 10.97
CA MET A 97 4.12 -11.53 12.13
C MET A 97 5.61 -11.19 12.32
N PRO A 98 6.51 -11.33 11.32
CA PRO A 98 7.92 -10.98 11.48
C PRO A 98 8.14 -9.48 11.80
N LYS A 99 7.22 -8.62 11.37
CA LYS A 99 7.30 -7.18 11.63
C LYS A 99 6.87 -6.85 13.06
N CYS A 100 5.86 -7.53 13.60
CA CYS A 100 5.47 -7.43 15.01
C CYS A 100 6.54 -8.00 15.95
N THR A 101 7.02 -9.22 15.67
CA THR A 101 7.98 -9.91 16.55
C THR A 101 9.32 -9.18 16.64
N LYS A 102 9.71 -8.43 15.59
CA LYS A 102 10.89 -7.55 15.62
C LYS A 102 10.81 -6.48 16.71
N PHE A 103 9.61 -6.05 17.10
CA PHE A 103 9.37 -5.11 18.19
C PHE A 103 8.97 -5.79 19.51
N GLY A 104 9.04 -7.12 19.57
CA GLY A 104 8.58 -7.89 20.73
C GLY A 104 7.06 -7.89 20.90
N TRP A 105 6.29 -7.58 19.86
CA TRP A 105 4.83 -7.64 19.90
C TRP A 105 4.37 -9.03 19.49
N PHE A 106 3.71 -9.72 20.41
CA PHE A 106 3.21 -11.07 20.22
C PHE A 106 1.70 -11.07 20.45
N LEU A 107 0.97 -11.80 19.59
CA LEU A 107 -0.43 -12.07 19.84
C LEU A 107 -0.59 -12.91 21.11
N PRO A 108 -1.60 -12.64 21.95
CA PRO A 108 -1.88 -13.43 23.14
C PRO A 108 -2.57 -14.77 22.83
N TYR A 109 -2.79 -15.07 21.54
CA TYR A 109 -3.39 -16.30 21.03
C TYR A 109 -2.81 -16.66 19.66
N THR A 110 -3.05 -17.88 19.21
CA THR A 110 -2.74 -18.33 17.85
C THR A 110 -3.96 -18.12 16.95
N PRO A 111 -3.86 -17.28 15.90
CA PRO A 111 -4.97 -17.09 14.95
C PRO A 111 -5.39 -18.42 14.33
N ALA A 112 -6.70 -18.58 14.09
CA ALA A 112 -7.21 -19.72 13.35
C ALA A 112 -6.83 -19.61 11.86
N ASP A 113 -6.80 -20.73 11.13
CA ASP A 113 -6.38 -20.77 9.71
C ASP A 113 -7.21 -19.86 8.78
N ASN A 114 -8.42 -19.50 9.19
CA ASN A 114 -9.33 -18.60 8.46
C ASN A 114 -9.30 -17.15 8.97
N GLU A 115 -8.57 -16.86 10.05
CA GLU A 115 -8.47 -15.53 10.61
C GLU A 115 -7.33 -14.76 9.94
N TYR A 116 -7.63 -14.17 8.79
CA TYR A 116 -6.67 -13.32 8.09
C TYR A 116 -6.48 -11.97 8.80
N SER A 117 -5.29 -11.39 8.63
CA SER A 117 -4.94 -10.04 9.06
C SER A 117 -4.88 -9.85 10.58
N ALA A 118 -4.85 -10.92 11.39
CA ALA A 118 -4.76 -10.84 12.85
C ALA A 118 -3.48 -10.11 13.27
N TRP A 119 -2.35 -10.47 12.65
CA TRP A 119 -1.07 -9.82 12.92
C TRP A 119 -1.01 -8.38 12.40
N LYS A 120 -1.68 -8.08 11.28
CA LYS A 120 -1.82 -6.69 10.79
C LYS A 120 -2.59 -5.83 11.77
N ARG A 121 -3.75 -6.31 12.25
CA ARG A 121 -4.58 -5.60 13.23
C ARG A 121 -3.79 -5.33 14.51
N HIS A 122 -3.05 -6.34 14.98
CA HIS A 122 -2.19 -6.20 16.15
C HIS A 122 -1.07 -5.19 15.92
N TYR A 123 -0.38 -5.24 14.77
CA TYR A 123 0.65 -4.25 14.42
C TYR A 123 0.10 -2.83 14.49
N ILE A 124 -1.07 -2.59 13.88
CA ILE A 124 -1.71 -1.27 13.87
C ILE A 124 -2.08 -0.85 15.29
N SER A 125 -2.65 -1.76 16.09
CA SER A 125 -2.99 -1.49 17.49
C SER A 125 -1.77 -1.08 18.32
N CYS A 126 -0.68 -1.85 18.26
CA CYS A 126 0.56 -1.56 18.99
C CYS A 126 1.23 -0.28 18.50
N ALA A 127 1.27 -0.06 17.19
CA ALA A 127 1.83 1.16 16.61
C ALA A 127 1.03 2.40 17.03
N CYS A 128 -0.30 2.33 17.03
CA CYS A 128 -1.17 3.41 17.49
C CYS A 128 -1.09 3.64 19.01
N SER A 129 -0.87 2.60 19.82
CA SER A 129 -0.71 2.74 21.28
C SER A 129 0.64 3.34 21.69
N LEU A 130 1.72 3.05 20.95
CA LEU A 130 3.04 3.62 21.22
C LEU A 130 3.14 5.11 20.90
N ASP A 131 2.33 5.60 19.96
CA ASP A 131 2.25 7.03 19.63
C ASP A 131 1.46 7.84 20.70
N TYR A 132 0.92 7.23 21.77
CA TYR A 132 0.00 7.89 22.71
C TYR A 132 0.28 7.71 24.22
N LEU A 133 1.53 7.66 24.68
CA LEU A 133 1.76 7.95 26.11
C LEU A 133 2.68 9.14 26.25
N THR A 134 2.11 10.23 26.76
CA THR A 134 2.94 11.28 27.35
C THR A 134 3.79 10.66 28.47
N PRO A 135 4.99 11.19 28.76
CA PRO A 135 5.83 10.71 29.86
C PRO A 135 5.06 10.58 31.19
N ARG A 136 4.05 11.44 31.39
CA ARG A 136 3.14 11.42 32.53
C ARG A 136 2.16 10.24 32.52
N GLU A 137 1.50 9.95 31.39
CA GLU A 137 0.58 8.82 31.28
C GLU A 137 1.32 7.48 31.36
N ALA A 138 2.56 7.40 30.84
CA ALA A 138 3.42 6.25 31.02
C ALA A 138 3.83 6.06 32.50
N ALA A 139 4.19 7.15 33.19
CA ALA A 139 4.53 7.13 34.60
C ALA A 139 3.34 6.76 35.50
N GLU A 140 2.13 7.20 35.17
CA GLU A 140 0.90 6.84 35.88
C GLU A 140 0.47 5.39 35.61
N THR A 141 0.65 4.89 34.38
CA THR A 141 0.22 3.54 33.97
C THR A 141 1.18 2.44 34.41
N TYR A 142 2.49 2.68 34.32
CA TYR A 142 3.51 1.67 34.62
C TYR A 142 4.21 1.91 35.97
N GLY A 143 3.89 3.02 36.64
CA GLY A 143 4.53 3.46 37.86
C GLY A 143 5.94 3.98 37.60
N THR A 144 6.26 5.15 38.13
CA THR A 144 7.66 5.55 38.33
C THR A 144 8.06 5.22 39.77
N LEU A 145 9.23 4.59 39.94
CA LEU A 145 9.98 4.66 41.20
C LEU A 145 10.47 6.12 41.37
N ASN A 146 9.56 7.06 41.64
CA ASN A 146 9.93 8.45 41.92
C ASN A 146 9.37 8.86 43.28
N GLU A 147 10.29 9.14 44.19
CA GLU A 147 10.04 9.88 45.42
C GLU A 147 9.50 11.28 45.08
N LYS A 148 8.67 11.85 45.95
CA LYS A 148 8.09 13.18 45.78
C LYS A 148 9.21 14.24 45.72
N LYS A 149 9.47 14.79 44.52
CA LYS A 149 10.35 15.96 44.33
C LYS A 149 9.61 17.27 44.62
N GLU A 150 10.34 18.27 45.08
CA GLU A 150 9.80 19.58 45.49
C GLU A 150 9.16 20.36 44.33
N ASN A 151 8.11 21.13 44.64
CA ASN A 151 7.26 21.90 43.72
C ASN A 151 7.99 22.81 42.70
N LYS A 152 9.25 23.20 42.96
CA LYS A 152 10.04 24.03 42.03
C LYS A 152 10.68 23.20 40.92
N GLU A 153 11.26 22.05 41.24
CA GLU A 153 11.84 21.13 40.25
C GLU A 153 10.75 20.62 39.30
N GLU A 154 9.55 20.35 39.82
CA GLU A 154 8.40 19.93 39.02
C GLU A 154 7.93 21.02 38.03
N GLN A 155 8.07 22.31 38.39
CA GLN A 155 7.75 23.41 37.48
C GLN A 155 8.80 23.60 36.39
N GLU A 156 10.08 23.41 36.72
CA GLU A 156 11.17 23.47 35.76
C GLU A 156 11.09 22.30 34.76
N GLU A 157 10.81 21.08 35.23
CA GLU A 157 10.55 19.92 34.36
C GLU A 157 9.35 20.18 33.44
N LYS A 158 8.27 20.81 33.93
CA LYS A 158 7.12 21.20 33.08
C LYS A 158 7.48 22.20 31.99
N LEU A 159 8.35 23.17 32.31
CA LEU A 159 8.81 24.16 31.34
C LEU A 159 9.74 23.51 30.31
N GLN A 160 10.63 22.62 30.75
CA GLN A 160 11.52 21.84 29.90
C GLN A 160 10.74 20.90 28.98
N GLU A 161 9.72 20.21 29.49
CA GLU A 161 8.85 19.34 28.70
C GLU A 161 8.08 20.14 27.64
N LYS A 162 7.52 21.29 28.00
CA LYS A 162 6.84 22.18 27.05
C LYS A 162 7.80 22.72 25.97
N TRP A 163 9.05 22.94 26.30
CA TRP A 163 10.06 23.37 25.35
C TRP A 163 10.48 22.23 24.42
N LEU A 164 10.77 21.05 24.96
CA LEU A 164 11.09 19.82 24.21
C LEU A 164 9.96 19.43 23.25
N ARG A 165 8.69 19.47 23.70
CA ARG A 165 7.52 19.20 22.86
C ARG A 165 7.42 20.18 21.70
N ARG A 166 7.64 21.48 21.93
CA ARG A 166 7.64 22.50 20.87
C ARG A 166 8.76 22.24 19.86
N MET A 167 9.96 21.98 20.35
CA MET A 167 11.15 21.79 19.52
C MET A 167 11.06 20.48 18.68
N LEU A 168 10.55 19.40 19.26
CA LEU A 168 10.23 18.16 18.54
C LEU A 168 9.13 18.37 17.50
N HIS A 169 8.08 19.13 17.82
CA HIS A 169 7.02 19.46 16.85
C HIS A 169 7.55 20.26 15.66
N GLU A 170 8.39 21.25 15.90
CA GLU A 170 9.05 22.02 14.83
C GLU A 170 9.96 21.13 13.98
N ARG A 171 10.76 20.27 14.63
CA ARG A 171 11.67 19.36 13.92
C ARG A 171 10.91 18.33 13.08
N LEU A 172 9.83 17.76 13.62
CA LEU A 172 8.93 16.86 12.89
C LEU A 172 8.16 17.57 11.77
N ALA A 173 7.76 18.84 11.96
CA ALA A 173 7.13 19.64 10.91
C ALA A 173 8.12 19.95 9.76
N LEU A 174 9.40 20.20 10.08
CA LEU A 174 10.47 20.35 9.10
C LEU A 174 10.78 19.04 8.38
N GLU A 175 10.74 17.90 9.06
CA GLU A 175 10.86 16.58 8.43
C GLU A 175 9.64 16.24 7.56
N LYS A 176 8.41 16.57 7.98
CA LYS A 176 7.20 16.43 7.15
C LYS A 176 7.31 17.27 5.87
N ARG A 177 7.90 18.47 5.92
CA ARG A 177 8.20 19.26 4.71
C ARG A 177 9.23 18.60 3.79
N LYS A 178 10.15 17.78 4.34
CA LYS A 178 11.16 17.04 3.57
C LYS A 178 10.65 15.67 3.07
N LYS A 179 9.70 15.04 3.77
CA LYS A 179 9.05 13.76 3.42
C LYS A 179 7.55 13.79 3.83
N PRO A 180 6.63 14.15 2.93
CA PRO A 180 5.24 14.47 3.27
C PRO A 180 4.34 13.32 3.77
N TYR A 181 4.77 12.05 3.74
CA TYR A 181 3.81 10.93 3.69
C TYR A 181 3.74 9.99 4.91
N SER A 182 4.37 10.30 6.06
CA SER A 182 4.67 9.24 7.04
C SER A 182 3.68 9.00 8.20
N LYS A 183 2.84 9.95 8.63
CA LYS A 183 1.95 9.77 9.81
C LYS A 183 0.46 9.71 9.50
N ASP A 184 0.02 10.39 8.45
CA ASP A 184 -1.42 10.64 8.24
C ASP A 184 -2.16 9.43 7.63
N ILE A 185 -1.44 8.49 6.99
CA ILE A 185 -2.01 7.28 6.38
C ILE A 185 -2.25 6.16 7.42
N LEU A 186 -1.33 5.97 8.37
CA LEU A 186 -1.48 4.97 9.43
C LEU A 186 -2.61 5.36 10.40
N LEU A 187 -2.70 6.65 10.76
CA LEU A 187 -3.81 7.18 11.55
C LEU A 187 -5.15 7.15 10.80
N SER A 188 -5.15 7.38 9.48
CA SER A 188 -6.34 7.22 8.62
C SER A 188 -6.86 5.78 8.65
N GLN A 189 -5.99 4.77 8.62
CA GLN A 189 -6.39 3.36 8.75
C GLN A 189 -6.77 2.98 10.18
N CYS A 190 -6.16 3.57 11.22
CA CYS A 190 -6.56 3.38 12.61
C CYS A 190 -7.97 3.97 12.90
N LYS A 191 -8.35 5.09 12.26
CA LYS A 191 -9.67 5.72 12.40
C LYS A 191 -10.76 5.12 11.53
N LYS A 192 -10.39 4.54 10.38
CA LYS A 192 -11.32 3.84 9.51
C LYS A 192 -11.29 2.36 9.88
N GLY A 193 -12.05 2.00 10.91
CA GLY A 193 -12.40 0.61 11.20
C GLY A 193 -13.17 0.03 10.01
N TYR A 194 -12.47 -0.36 8.95
CA TYR A 194 -13.04 -0.90 7.73
C TYR A 194 -13.50 -2.34 7.97
N PHE A 195 -14.63 -2.48 8.65
CA PHE A 195 -15.67 -3.40 8.21
C PHE A 195 -16.44 -2.67 7.10
N PHE A 196 -16.17 -3.10 5.85
CA PHE A 196 -16.72 -2.59 4.58
C PHE A 196 -16.33 -1.17 4.15
#